data_AF-Q7XY58-F1
#
_entry.id   AF-Q7XY58-F1
#
_cell.length_a   1.000
_cell.length_b   1.000
_cell.length_c   1.000
_cell.angle_alpha   90.00
_cell.angle_beta   90.00
_cell.angle_gamma   90.00
#
_symmetry.space_group_name_H-M   'P 1'
#
loop_
_entity.id
_entity.type
_entity.pdbx_description
1 polymer ?
#
loop_
_entity_poly.entity_id
_entity_poly.type
_entity_poly.pdbx_seq_one_letter_code
_entity_poly.pdbx_strand_id
1 'polypeptide(L)'
;ARGLYPSIMPLQNVNGSASQSLQDFKGVTDKSAVQVVEEKLQNMNKASVDPNCIMSDSELAGFLELYGRYMTERSKKAQINWDLIEQPSENMLQRYDTLIAASDADRTALLSKLAVLKLNGGLGTSMGCKGPKSVIEVRGDTTFLDLIVQQIEGLNKSHPGADVPLLLMNSFNTDTETARIIPKYQHTNVTSPL
;
A
#
# COMPACT_ATOMS: atom_id res chain seq x y z
N ALA A 1 49.74 35.62 46.70
CA ALA A 1 50.79 35.89 45.70
C ALA A 1 50.40 35.15 44.41
N ARG A 2 50.27 35.89 43.30
CA ARG A 2 49.78 35.40 42.00
C ARG A 2 50.88 34.61 41.29
N GLY A 3 50.59 33.39 40.88
CA GLY A 3 51.40 32.59 39.95
C GLY A 3 50.68 32.46 38.62
N LEU A 4 51.33 32.93 37.55
CA LEU A 4 50.86 32.96 36.17
C LEU A 4 50.94 31.56 35.52
N TYR A 5 49.87 31.12 34.85
CA TYR A 5 49.93 30.05 33.85
C TYR A 5 49.44 30.60 32.49
N PRO A 6 50.11 30.27 31.37
CA PRO A 6 49.80 30.82 30.05
C PRO A 6 48.59 30.12 29.40
N SER A 7 47.87 30.90 28.60
CA SER A 7 46.68 30.51 27.83
C SER A 7 47.06 29.54 26.69
N ILE A 8 46.39 28.38 26.63
CA ILE A 8 46.50 27.42 25.51
C ILE A 8 45.30 27.66 24.59
N MET A 9 45.56 28.05 23.34
CA MET A 9 44.53 28.12 22.30
C MET A 9 43.98 26.72 21.97
N PRO A 10 42.67 26.56 21.71
CA PRO A 10 42.13 25.29 21.24
C PRO A 10 42.58 25.03 19.80
N LEU A 11 43.09 23.82 19.56
CA LEU A 11 43.37 23.27 18.24
C LEU A 11 42.08 23.24 17.41
N GLN A 12 42.12 23.83 16.21
CA GLN A 12 41.05 23.73 15.23
C GLN A 12 40.81 22.26 14.85
N ASN A 13 39.56 21.83 15.01
CA ASN A 13 39.09 20.49 14.70
C ASN A 13 38.97 20.31 13.17
N VAL A 14 39.98 19.70 12.54
CA VAL A 14 39.96 19.31 11.13
C VAL A 14 39.23 17.96 11.00
N ASN A 15 37.90 17.98 11.01
CA ASN A 15 37.08 16.76 10.87
C ASN A 15 35.92 16.89 9.84
N GLY A 16 36.06 17.78 8.85
CA GLY A 16 35.02 18.06 7.87
C GLY A 16 35.04 17.26 6.55
N SER A 17 36.16 16.65 6.13
CA SER A 17 36.28 16.13 4.75
C SER A 17 36.11 14.61 4.60
N ALA A 18 36.46 13.81 5.61
CA ALA A 18 36.41 12.35 5.51
C ALA A 18 34.98 11.77 5.56
N SER A 19 34.05 12.48 6.21
CA SER A 19 32.64 12.06 6.30
C SER A 19 31.90 12.26 4.98
N GLN A 20 32.19 13.35 4.27
CA GLN A 20 31.56 13.69 3.00
C GLN A 20 31.97 12.69 1.90
N SER A 21 33.27 12.39 1.79
CA SER A 21 33.79 11.48 0.75
C SER A 21 33.31 10.03 0.90
N LEU A 22 33.14 9.55 2.14
CA LEU A 22 32.57 8.23 2.42
C LEU A 22 31.06 8.17 2.14
N GLN A 23 30.33 9.26 2.35
CA GLN A 23 28.92 9.35 2.00
C GLN A 23 28.72 9.42 0.48
N ASP A 24 29.55 10.18 -0.22
CA ASP A 24 29.54 10.27 -1.68
C ASP A 24 29.90 8.91 -2.32
N PHE A 25 30.89 8.20 -1.78
CA PHE A 25 31.25 6.85 -2.24
C PHE A 25 30.12 5.82 -2.04
N LYS A 26 29.40 5.88 -0.91
CA LYS A 26 28.20 5.05 -0.68
C LYS A 26 27.08 5.39 -1.66
N GLY A 27 26.83 6.68 -1.92
CA GLY A 27 25.82 7.11 -2.90
C GLY A 27 26.13 6.66 -4.33
N VAL A 28 27.40 6.62 -4.73
CA VAL A 28 27.83 6.07 -6.02
C VAL A 28 27.63 4.55 -6.08
N THR A 29 27.91 3.83 -4.99
CA THR A 29 27.71 2.37 -4.90
C THR A 29 26.23 1.98 -4.88
N ASP A 30 25.37 2.79 -4.27
CA ASP A 30 23.93 2.55 -4.23
C ASP A 30 23.29 2.81 -5.61
N LYS A 31 23.74 3.84 -6.36
CA LYS A 31 23.27 4.09 -7.73
C LYS A 31 23.68 2.98 -8.71
N SER A 32 24.91 2.48 -8.61
CA SER A 32 25.35 1.36 -9.44
C SER A 32 24.58 0.08 -9.16
N ALA A 33 24.20 -0.16 -7.90
CA ALA A 33 23.38 -1.32 -7.53
C ALA A 33 21.95 -1.26 -8.12
N VAL A 34 21.33 -0.07 -8.20
CA VAL A 34 20.02 0.09 -8.86
C VAL A 34 20.11 -0.23 -10.35
N GLN A 35 21.14 0.26 -11.03
CA GLN A 35 21.37 -0.02 -12.47
C GLN A 35 21.58 -1.51 -12.75
N VAL A 36 22.34 -2.20 -11.90
CA VAL A 36 22.54 -3.67 -12.02
C VAL A 36 21.22 -4.43 -11.83
N VAL A 37 20.37 -4.00 -10.89
CA VAL A 37 19.07 -4.61 -10.66
C VAL A 37 18.12 -4.37 -11.82
N GLU A 38 18.11 -3.15 -12.38
CA GLU A 38 17.34 -2.80 -13.56
C GLU A 38 17.72 -3.67 -14.77
N GLU A 39 19.02 -3.77 -15.09
CA GLU A 39 19.49 -4.60 -16.20
C GLU A 39 19.09 -6.07 -16.00
N LYS A 40 19.21 -6.58 -14.77
CA LYS A 40 18.81 -7.95 -14.44
C LYS A 40 17.31 -8.16 -14.61
N LEU A 41 16.47 -7.23 -14.16
CA LEU A 41 15.01 -7.31 -14.33
C LEU A 41 14.61 -7.26 -15.79
N GLN A 42 15.22 -6.39 -16.59
CA GLN A 42 14.99 -6.35 -18.03
C GLN A 42 15.40 -7.66 -18.71
N ASN A 43 16.51 -8.26 -18.31
CA ASN A 43 16.93 -9.56 -18.83
C ASN A 43 15.99 -10.69 -18.41
N MET A 44 15.45 -10.67 -17.18
CA MET A 44 14.43 -11.61 -16.73
C MET A 44 13.13 -11.45 -17.52
N ASN A 45 12.64 -10.22 -17.72
CA ASN A 45 11.46 -9.94 -18.54
C ASN A 45 11.62 -10.45 -19.98
N LYS A 46 12.81 -10.27 -20.60
CA LYS A 46 13.10 -10.77 -21.95
C LYS A 46 13.16 -12.30 -22.04
N ALA A 47 13.56 -12.97 -20.96
CA ALA A 47 13.68 -14.42 -20.92
C ALA A 47 12.34 -15.12 -20.58
N SER A 48 11.39 -14.40 -19.98
CA SER A 48 10.06 -14.91 -19.65
C SER A 48 9.20 -15.13 -20.89
N VAL A 49 8.55 -16.29 -20.97
CA VAL A 49 7.60 -16.64 -22.04
C VAL A 49 6.15 -16.43 -21.60
N ASP A 50 5.88 -16.56 -20.30
CA ASP A 50 4.55 -16.33 -19.73
C ASP A 50 4.30 -14.82 -19.55
N PRO A 51 3.27 -14.23 -20.20
CA PRO A 51 2.91 -12.83 -20.02
C PRO A 51 2.66 -12.44 -18.55
N ASN A 52 2.16 -13.35 -17.71
CA ASN A 52 1.92 -13.06 -16.29
C ASN A 52 3.21 -12.99 -15.46
N CYS A 53 4.33 -13.42 -16.03
CA CYS A 53 5.66 -13.36 -15.43
C CYS A 53 6.51 -12.19 -15.97
N ILE A 54 5.93 -11.34 -16.83
CA ILE A 54 6.59 -10.17 -17.40
C ILE A 54 6.05 -8.94 -16.65
N MET A 55 6.95 -8.20 -16.00
CA MET A 55 6.57 -6.93 -15.39
C MET A 55 6.30 -5.89 -16.48
N SER A 56 5.20 -5.16 -16.36
CA SER A 56 4.93 -3.97 -17.16
C SER A 56 5.92 -2.84 -16.85
N ASP A 57 5.99 -1.85 -17.74
CA ASP A 57 6.88 -0.69 -17.56
C ASP A 57 6.56 0.08 -16.26
N SER A 58 5.28 0.15 -15.86
CA SER A 58 4.85 0.80 -14.62
C SER A 58 5.24 0.00 -13.37
N GLU A 59 5.10 -1.33 -13.40
CA GLU A 59 5.52 -2.19 -12.29
C GLU A 59 7.04 -2.17 -12.12
N LEU A 60 7.79 -2.20 -13.22
CA LEU A 60 9.25 -2.11 -13.20
C LEU A 60 9.71 -0.76 -12.66
N ALA A 61 9.15 0.34 -13.18
CA ALA A 61 9.47 1.68 -12.71
C ALA A 61 9.16 1.85 -11.22
N GLY A 62 7.98 1.41 -10.77
CA GLY A 62 7.58 1.47 -9.36
C GLY A 62 8.47 0.62 -8.46
N PHE A 63 8.87 -0.57 -8.91
CA PHE A 63 9.82 -1.41 -8.18
C PHE A 63 11.18 -0.72 -8.04
N LEU A 64 11.72 -0.17 -9.14
CA LEU A 64 13.03 0.49 -9.13
C LEU A 64 13.03 1.76 -8.27
N GLU A 65 11.93 2.52 -8.27
CA GLU A 65 11.75 3.66 -7.38
C GLU A 65 11.80 3.23 -5.90
N LEU A 66 11.02 2.22 -5.52
CA LEU A 66 11.00 1.68 -4.16
C LEU A 66 12.35 1.10 -3.75
N TYR A 67 13.01 0.36 -4.64
CA TYR A 67 14.32 -0.23 -4.39
C TYR A 67 15.39 0.86 -4.24
N GLY A 68 15.42 1.86 -5.13
CA GLY A 68 16.34 2.99 -5.04
C GLY A 68 16.16 3.78 -3.74
N ARG A 69 14.91 4.01 -3.32
CA ARG A 69 14.61 4.62 -2.02
C ARG A 69 15.13 3.76 -0.88
N TYR A 70 14.86 2.45 -0.88
CA TYR A 70 15.38 1.52 0.12
C TYR A 70 16.91 1.57 0.22
N MET A 71 17.62 1.54 -0.92
CA MET A 71 19.08 1.59 -0.95
C MET A 71 19.63 2.90 -0.36
N THR A 72 18.96 4.01 -0.65
CA THR A 72 19.31 5.34 -0.13
C THR A 72 19.02 5.47 1.37
N GLU A 73 17.90 4.94 1.85
CA GLU A 73 17.42 5.12 3.22
C GLU A 73 17.98 4.10 4.20
N ARG A 74 18.25 2.85 3.78
CA ARG A 74 18.82 1.80 4.64
C ARG A 74 20.13 2.23 5.31
N SER A 75 20.93 3.01 4.59
CA SER A 75 22.23 3.53 5.04
C SER A 75 22.07 4.71 6.00
N LYS A 76 20.96 5.46 5.91
CA LYS A 76 20.69 6.65 6.72
C LYS A 76 20.09 6.32 8.09
N LYS A 77 19.53 5.11 8.27
CA LYS A 77 18.79 4.70 9.49
C LYS A 77 17.89 5.84 9.99
N ALA A 78 17.13 6.47 9.10
CA ALA A 78 16.24 7.57 9.47
C ALA A 78 15.21 7.04 10.47
N GLN A 79 15.47 7.28 11.75
CA GLN A 79 14.57 6.95 12.83
C GLN A 79 13.56 8.07 12.97
N ILE A 80 12.34 7.71 13.37
CA ILE A 80 11.34 8.69 13.74
C ILE A 80 11.91 9.50 14.91
N ASN A 81 11.96 10.82 14.77
CA ASN A 81 12.34 11.70 15.87
C ASN A 81 11.15 11.77 16.84
N TRP A 82 11.27 11.09 17.98
CA TRP A 82 10.23 11.02 19.00
C TRP A 82 9.83 12.39 19.55
N ASP A 83 10.76 13.35 19.57
CA ASP A 83 10.50 14.70 20.07
C ASP A 83 9.56 15.52 19.15
N LEU A 84 9.36 15.07 17.90
CA LEU A 84 8.43 15.69 16.94
C LEU A 84 7.05 15.04 16.93
N ILE A 85 6.83 13.99 17.74
CA ILE A 85 5.54 13.31 17.82
C ILE A 85 4.65 14.07 18.81
N GLU A 86 3.56 14.61 18.29
CA GLU A 86 2.57 15.34 19.07
C GLU A 86 1.20 14.64 19.03
N GLN A 87 0.37 14.91 20.03
CA GLN A 87 -1.01 14.43 20.02
C GLN A 87 -1.79 15.13 18.90
N PRO A 88 -2.59 14.41 18.11
CA PRO A 88 -3.48 15.03 17.14
C PRO A 88 -4.38 16.06 17.82
N SER A 89 -4.54 17.22 17.20
CA SER A 89 -5.46 18.24 17.68
C SER A 89 -6.91 17.77 17.58
N GLU A 90 -7.80 18.32 18.41
CA GLU A 90 -9.21 17.91 18.46
C GLU A 90 -9.95 18.06 17.12
N ASN A 91 -9.52 18.99 16.27
CA ASN A 91 -10.06 19.21 14.93
C ASN A 91 -9.52 18.24 13.86
N MET A 92 -8.45 17.48 14.16
CA MET A 92 -7.90 16.48 13.23
C MET A 92 -8.72 15.18 13.25
N LEU A 93 -9.37 14.88 14.37
CA LEU A 93 -10.13 13.65 14.57
C LEU A 93 -11.58 13.97 14.95
N GLN A 94 -12.49 13.88 13.98
CA GLN A 94 -13.91 14.06 14.24
C GLN A 94 -14.53 12.79 14.82
N ARG A 95 -15.27 12.92 15.93
CA ARG A 95 -16.00 11.79 16.52
C ARG A 95 -17.18 11.39 15.65
N TYR A 96 -17.39 10.09 15.48
CA TYR A 96 -18.46 9.55 14.64
C TYR A 96 -19.87 10.03 15.04
N ASP A 97 -20.13 10.14 16.35
CA ASP A 97 -21.42 10.60 16.90
C ASP A 97 -21.73 12.07 16.62
N THR A 98 -20.74 12.86 16.17
CA THR A 98 -20.92 14.26 15.78
C THR A 98 -21.13 14.45 14.28
N LEU A 99 -21.03 13.37 13.49
CA LEU A 99 -21.26 13.43 12.04
C LEU A 99 -22.74 13.66 11.74
N ILE A 100 -23.01 14.60 10.84
CA ILE A 100 -24.37 14.90 10.39
C ILE A 100 -24.85 13.78 9.46
N ALA A 101 -25.95 13.14 9.82
CA ALA A 101 -26.55 12.11 8.98
C ALA A 101 -27.11 12.75 7.69
N ALA A 102 -26.81 12.14 6.55
CA ALA A 102 -27.37 12.56 5.27
C ALA A 102 -28.89 12.32 5.23
N SER A 103 -29.61 13.27 4.63
CA SER A 103 -31.04 13.12 4.32
C SER A 103 -31.24 11.99 3.31
N ASP A 104 -32.45 11.43 3.25
CA ASP A 104 -32.74 10.33 2.31
C ASP A 104 -32.55 10.75 0.84
N ALA A 105 -32.84 12.01 0.50
CA ALA A 105 -32.62 12.56 -0.83
C ALA A 105 -31.11 12.66 -1.17
N ASP A 106 -30.29 13.08 -0.21
CA ASP A 106 -28.85 13.22 -0.41
C ASP A 106 -28.14 11.85 -0.47
N ARG A 107 -28.65 10.84 0.24
CA ARG A 107 -28.04 9.49 0.27
C ARG A 107 -27.88 8.89 -1.11
N THR A 108 -28.92 8.89 -1.93
CA THR A 108 -28.82 8.34 -3.30
C THR A 108 -27.80 9.12 -4.14
N ALA A 109 -27.76 10.45 -4.02
CA ALA A 109 -26.80 11.30 -4.73
C ALA A 109 -25.35 11.13 -4.25
N LEU A 110 -25.15 10.73 -3.00
CA LEU A 110 -23.84 10.38 -2.45
C LEU A 110 -23.41 8.98 -2.90
N LEU A 111 -24.34 8.02 -2.87
CA LEU A 111 -24.08 6.64 -3.29
C LEU A 111 -23.72 6.53 -4.77
N SER A 112 -24.30 7.37 -5.63
CA SER A 112 -23.93 7.42 -7.06
C SER A 112 -22.50 7.89 -7.32
N LYS A 113 -21.82 8.44 -6.31
CA LYS A 113 -20.41 8.86 -6.37
C LYS A 113 -19.48 7.89 -5.61
N LEU A 114 -20.04 6.88 -4.95
CA LEU A 114 -19.31 5.95 -4.11
C LEU A 114 -18.91 4.70 -4.91
N ALA A 115 -17.68 4.24 -4.71
CA ALA A 115 -17.23 2.92 -5.11
C ALA A 115 -16.71 2.16 -3.88
N VAL A 116 -16.91 0.83 -3.85
CA VAL A 116 -16.43 -0.01 -2.76
C VAL A 116 -15.30 -0.89 -3.27
N LEU A 117 -14.09 -0.69 -2.74
CA LEU A 117 -12.93 -1.51 -3.03
C LEU A 117 -12.62 -2.45 -1.87
N LYS A 118 -12.34 -3.72 -2.16
CA LYS A 118 -11.89 -4.72 -1.19
C LYS A 118 -10.52 -5.25 -1.58
N LEU A 119 -9.59 -5.21 -0.62
CA LEU A 119 -8.26 -5.80 -0.76
C LEU A 119 -8.39 -7.33 -0.69
N ASN A 120 -8.27 -8.00 -1.83
CA ASN A 120 -8.49 -9.43 -2.00
C ASN A 120 -7.19 -10.19 -2.37
N GLY A 121 -6.03 -9.61 -2.11
CA GLY A 121 -4.74 -10.23 -2.41
C GLY A 121 -4.29 -11.31 -1.41
N GLY A 122 -4.97 -11.43 -0.27
CA GLY A 122 -4.57 -12.30 0.84
C GLY A 122 -5.06 -13.74 0.72
N LEU A 123 -4.20 -14.67 1.09
CA LEU A 123 -4.51 -16.11 1.14
C LEU A 123 -5.02 -16.56 2.51
N GLY A 124 -5.81 -17.64 2.50
CA GLY A 124 -6.32 -18.32 3.69
C GLY A 124 -5.32 -19.19 4.45
N THR A 125 -4.03 -19.11 4.13
CA THR A 125 -3.01 -20.07 4.59
C THR A 125 -2.84 -20.10 6.10
N SER A 126 -2.98 -18.96 6.80
CA SER A 126 -2.94 -18.90 8.25
C SER A 126 -4.10 -19.64 8.94
N MET A 127 -5.16 -19.95 8.19
CA MET A 127 -6.32 -20.71 8.65
C MET A 127 -6.34 -22.14 8.09
N GLY A 128 -5.25 -22.59 7.44
CA GLY A 128 -5.15 -23.93 6.86
C GLY A 128 -5.91 -24.11 5.53
N CYS A 129 -6.51 -23.06 4.99
CA CYS A 129 -7.21 -23.10 3.70
C CYS A 129 -6.26 -22.81 2.54
N LYS A 130 -6.51 -23.45 1.40
CA LYS A 130 -5.87 -23.12 0.12
C LYS A 130 -6.78 -22.16 -0.63
N GLY A 131 -6.25 -21.05 -1.13
CA GLY A 131 -6.98 -20.06 -1.93
C GLY A 131 -7.21 -18.70 -1.26
N PRO A 132 -7.92 -17.77 -1.93
CA PRO A 132 -8.22 -16.44 -1.42
C PRO A 132 -8.98 -16.51 -0.10
N LYS A 133 -8.60 -15.65 0.85
CA LYS A 133 -9.27 -15.57 2.14
C LYS A 133 -10.75 -15.21 2.03
N SER A 134 -11.13 -14.49 0.98
CA SER A 134 -12.51 -14.07 0.72
C SER A 134 -13.49 -15.21 0.44
N VAL A 135 -12.98 -16.37 0.02
CA VAL A 135 -13.78 -17.55 -0.37
C VAL A 135 -14.04 -18.48 0.82
N ILE A 136 -13.49 -18.16 1.99
CA ILE A 136 -13.66 -18.97 3.18
C ILE A 136 -15.05 -18.77 3.74
N GLU A 137 -15.72 -19.88 4.04
CA GLU A 137 -17.02 -19.91 4.71
C GLU A 137 -16.91 -19.35 6.14
N VAL A 138 -17.78 -18.39 6.46
CA VAL A 138 -17.74 -17.63 7.72
C VAL A 138 -18.94 -17.96 8.60
N ARG A 139 -20.11 -18.15 7.97
CA ARG A 139 -21.36 -18.43 8.66
C ARG A 139 -22.26 -19.29 7.79
N GLY A 140 -22.53 -20.52 8.22
CA GLY A 140 -23.18 -21.51 7.37
C GLY A 140 -22.42 -21.64 6.05
N ASP A 141 -23.15 -21.69 4.95
CA ASP A 141 -22.58 -21.85 3.61
C ASP A 141 -22.23 -20.50 2.92
N THR A 142 -21.99 -19.45 3.73
CA THR A 142 -21.76 -18.07 3.25
C THR A 142 -20.30 -17.67 3.41
N THR A 143 -19.66 -17.28 2.32
CA THR A 143 -18.27 -16.80 2.31
C THR A 143 -18.18 -15.31 2.68
N PHE A 144 -16.96 -14.79 2.94
CA PHE A 144 -16.78 -13.34 3.10
C PHE A 144 -17.22 -12.56 1.86
N LEU A 145 -16.91 -13.07 0.67
CA LEU A 145 -17.30 -12.44 -0.59
C LEU A 145 -18.82 -12.42 -0.75
N ASP A 146 -19.51 -13.50 -0.41
CA ASP A 146 -20.97 -13.56 -0.42
C ASP A 146 -21.59 -12.49 0.48
N LEU A 147 -21.08 -12.32 1.70
CA LEU A 147 -21.57 -11.31 2.64
C LEU A 147 -21.36 -9.88 2.11
N ILE A 148 -20.22 -9.61 1.47
CA ILE A 148 -19.94 -8.30 0.87
C ILE A 148 -20.89 -8.03 -0.30
N VAL A 149 -21.09 -9.00 -1.18
CA VAL A 149 -22.03 -8.87 -2.31
C VAL A 149 -23.45 -8.62 -1.78
N GLN A 150 -23.90 -9.38 -0.78
CA GLN A 150 -25.22 -9.18 -0.17
C GLN A 150 -25.38 -7.78 0.46
N GLN A 151 -24.34 -7.23 1.09
CA GLN A 151 -24.38 -5.88 1.65
C GLN A 151 -24.53 -4.81 0.56
N ILE A 152 -23.77 -4.91 -0.53
CA ILE A 152 -23.85 -3.94 -1.64
C ILE A 152 -25.17 -4.10 -2.40
N GLU A 153 -25.62 -5.33 -2.62
CA GLU A 153 -26.90 -5.59 -3.25
C GLU A 153 -28.06 -5.03 -2.41
N GLY A 154 -28.02 -5.24 -1.09
CA GLY A 154 -28.99 -4.67 -0.15
C GLY A 154 -28.98 -3.14 -0.17
N LEU A 155 -27.79 -2.53 -0.26
CA LEU A 155 -27.63 -1.08 -0.39
C LEU A 155 -28.27 -0.55 -1.68
N ASN A 156 -27.95 -1.15 -2.83
CA ASN A 156 -28.49 -0.75 -4.13
C ASN A 156 -30.00 -0.96 -4.22
N LYS A 157 -30.54 -2.04 -3.62
CA LYS A 157 -32.00 -2.29 -3.56
C LYS A 157 -32.74 -1.31 -2.63
N SER A 158 -32.11 -0.90 -1.53
CA SER A 158 -32.73 0.00 -0.55
C SER A 158 -32.75 1.47 -1.00
N HIS A 159 -31.91 1.83 -1.96
CA HIS A 159 -31.79 3.20 -2.48
C HIS A 159 -32.00 3.22 -4.00
N PRO A 160 -33.24 3.37 -4.49
CA PRO A 160 -33.53 3.43 -5.92
C PRO A 160 -32.69 4.49 -6.62
N GLY A 161 -32.01 4.10 -7.70
CA GLY A 161 -31.10 4.96 -8.46
C GLY A 161 -29.64 4.95 -7.96
N ALA A 162 -29.32 4.22 -6.89
CA ALA A 162 -27.96 3.91 -6.51
C ALA A 162 -27.46 2.66 -7.25
N ASP A 163 -26.25 2.74 -7.79
CA ASP A 163 -25.53 1.62 -8.39
C ASP A 163 -24.07 1.66 -7.91
N VAL A 164 -23.85 1.20 -6.68
CA VAL A 164 -22.52 1.20 -6.06
C VAL A 164 -21.72 0.01 -6.61
N PRO A 165 -20.57 0.25 -7.29
CA PRO A 165 -19.76 -0.82 -7.80
C PRO A 165 -18.91 -1.48 -6.70
N LEU A 166 -18.70 -2.78 -6.84
CA LEU A 166 -17.77 -3.56 -6.02
C LEU A 166 -16.51 -3.90 -6.83
N LEU A 167 -15.36 -3.36 -6.38
CA LEU A 167 -14.04 -3.64 -6.92
C LEU A 167 -13.28 -4.60 -6.01
N LEU A 168 -12.67 -5.64 -6.58
CA LEU A 168 -11.79 -6.56 -5.87
C LEU A 168 -10.36 -6.34 -6.33
N MET A 169 -9.50 -5.91 -5.42
CA MET A 169 -8.08 -5.77 -5.69
C MET A 169 -7.38 -7.11 -5.39
N ASN A 170 -7.30 -7.96 -6.41
CA ASN A 170 -6.66 -9.28 -6.34
C ASN A 170 -5.13 -9.17 -6.31
N SER A 171 -4.47 -10.29 -6.07
CA SER A 171 -3.04 -10.48 -6.35
C SER A 171 -2.86 -11.61 -7.36
N PHE A 172 -1.65 -11.79 -7.87
CA PHE A 172 -1.32 -12.94 -8.73
C PHE A 172 -1.65 -14.30 -8.08
N ASN A 173 -1.74 -14.38 -6.75
CA ASN A 173 -2.12 -15.60 -6.03
C ASN A 173 -3.63 -15.82 -5.94
N THR A 174 -4.43 -14.78 -6.08
CA THR A 174 -5.88 -14.84 -5.82
C THR A 174 -6.72 -14.55 -7.05
N ASP A 175 -6.13 -13.98 -8.11
CA ASP A 175 -6.86 -13.50 -9.27
C ASP A 175 -7.60 -14.62 -10.02
N THR A 176 -6.88 -15.67 -10.41
CA THR A 176 -7.46 -16.81 -11.16
C THR A 176 -8.57 -17.51 -10.37
N GLU A 177 -8.39 -17.70 -9.07
CA GLU A 177 -9.41 -18.35 -8.23
C GLU A 177 -10.61 -17.44 -8.01
N THR A 178 -10.39 -16.13 -7.83
CA THR A 178 -11.48 -15.16 -7.69
C THR A 178 -12.31 -15.09 -8.97
N ALA A 179 -11.66 -15.02 -10.15
CA ALA A 179 -12.32 -14.97 -11.45
C ALA A 179 -13.25 -16.16 -11.72
N ARG A 180 -12.94 -17.35 -11.17
CA ARG A 180 -13.81 -18.53 -11.28
C ARG A 180 -15.10 -18.42 -10.46
N ILE A 181 -15.10 -17.58 -9.42
CA ILE A 181 -16.20 -17.46 -8.46
C ILE A 181 -17.13 -16.29 -8.85
N ILE A 182 -16.61 -15.24 -9.49
CA ILE A 182 -17.40 -14.07 -9.91
C ILE A 182 -18.67 -14.44 -10.71
N PRO A 183 -18.68 -15.44 -11.62
CA PRO A 183 -19.89 -15.84 -12.33
C PRO A 183 -21.10 -16.16 -11.44
N LYS A 184 -20.87 -16.58 -10.18
CA LYS A 184 -21.91 -16.80 -9.17
C LYS A 184 -22.78 -15.55 -8.94
N TYR A 185 -22.23 -14.35 -9.15
CA TYR A 185 -22.86 -13.08 -8.82
C TYR A 185 -23.43 -12.32 -10.02
N GLN A 186 -23.40 -12.87 -11.23
CA GLN A 186 -23.86 -12.19 -12.45
C GLN A 186 -25.34 -11.76 -12.42
N HIS A 187 -26.15 -12.39 -11.57
CA HIS A 187 -27.57 -12.08 -11.42
C HIS A 187 -27.88 -11.20 -10.20
N THR A 188 -26.85 -10.71 -9.50
CA THR A 188 -27.01 -9.81 -8.35
C THR A 188 -27.03 -8.35 -8.81
N ASN A 189 -27.70 -7.48 -8.07
CA ASN A 189 -27.73 -6.04 -8.36
C ASN A 189 -26.45 -5.33 -7.89
N VAL A 190 -25.30 -5.86 -8.28
CA VAL A 190 -23.97 -5.32 -7.97
C VAL A 190 -23.20 -5.18 -9.27
N THR A 191 -22.96 -3.94 -9.69
CA THR A 191 -22.07 -3.67 -10.81
C THR A 191 -20.65 -4.03 -10.42
N SER A 192 -20.12 -5.10 -11.01
CA SER A 192 -18.71 -5.43 -10.91
C SER A 192 -18.04 -4.94 -12.20
N PRO A 193 -17.13 -3.96 -12.13
CA PRO A 193 -16.22 -3.72 -13.23
C PRO A 193 -15.26 -4.91 -13.26
N LEU A 194 -15.61 -5.92 -14.05
CA LEU A 194 -14.71 -7.00 -14.44
C LEU A 194 -13.52 -6.43 -15.20
#